data_AF-A0AAP8SPQ2-F1
#
_entry.id   AF-A0AAP8SPQ2-F1
#
_cell.length_a   1.000
_cell.length_b   1.000
_cell.length_c   1.000
_cell.angle_alpha   90.00
_cell.angle_beta   90.00
_cell.angle_gamma   90.00
#
_symmetry.space_group_name_H-M   'P 1'
#
loop_
_entity.id
_entity.type
_entity.pdbx_description
1 polymer ?
#
loop_
_entity_poly.entity_id
_entity_poly.type
_entity_poly.pdbx_seq_one_letter_code
_entity_poly.pdbx_strand_id
1 'polypeptide(L)'
;MEARTRKMLRVIARILLLVTTGDTAYATWLWIQSDPTEVGSGPLADVWLGWALVSICLAPIAFTLRFEKWRIFGGRSSWSAAHGRDVAGLVKFHVGAPPENTRHNLEKYIRLKEPSKDEFRRIMKYLSVAMTLFFAALWWVVDPLIFSNLLDTSPFVVLLVIVFLVPIHELLHAAIYPLGNRREILFGYWPEMFVFYASYQGRLSRNRWLLVYVFPFVVLSFVPLLIVLFFSVPPWLAVSSIINAGASVGDLVAVAMILRQVPSQSVIVQNGWDTFWQRMT
;
A
#
# COMPACT_ATOMS: atom_id res chain seq x y z
N MET A 1 -29.25 12.84 26.40
CA MET A 1 -28.11 12.08 25.86
C MET A 1 -28.49 10.60 25.86
N GLU A 2 -28.95 10.12 24.71
CA GLU A 2 -29.70 8.87 24.58
C GLU A 2 -28.88 7.63 24.94
N ALA A 3 -29.58 6.59 25.39
CA ALA A 3 -29.00 5.27 25.66
C ALA A 3 -28.20 4.71 24.47
N ARG A 4 -28.58 5.10 23.24
CA ARG A 4 -27.86 4.79 21.98
C ARG A 4 -26.46 5.38 21.92
N THR A 5 -26.27 6.65 22.23
CA THR A 5 -24.95 7.31 22.23
C THR A 5 -24.02 6.68 23.26
N ARG A 6 -24.53 6.31 24.44
CA ARG A 6 -23.75 5.63 25.49
C ARG A 6 -23.40 4.18 25.16
N LYS A 7 -24.19 3.51 24.32
CA LYS A 7 -23.92 2.13 23.85
C LYS A 7 -22.88 2.16 22.73
N MET A 8 -22.98 3.10 21.80
CA MET A 8 -22.01 3.31 20.71
C MET A 8 -20.64 3.76 21.21
N LEU A 9 -20.58 4.72 22.15
CA LEU A 9 -19.32 5.14 22.77
C LEU A 9 -18.65 4.00 23.56
N ARG A 10 -19.43 3.07 24.13
CA ARG A 10 -18.89 1.85 24.76
C ARG A 10 -18.31 0.88 23.73
N VAL A 11 -18.92 0.73 22.56
CA VAL A 11 -18.39 -0.10 21.46
C VAL A 11 -17.09 0.51 20.93
N ILE A 12 -17.06 1.83 20.68
CA ILE A 12 -15.87 2.54 20.20
C ILE A 12 -14.73 2.46 21.23
N ALA A 13 -15.00 2.73 22.51
CA ALA A 13 -14.01 2.60 23.58
C ALA A 13 -13.45 1.17 23.68
N ARG A 14 -14.27 0.14 23.42
CA ARG A 14 -13.87 -1.27 23.45
C ARG A 14 -13.07 -1.69 22.22
N ILE A 15 -13.38 -1.17 21.03
CA ILE A 15 -12.59 -1.36 19.81
C ILE A 15 -11.22 -0.67 19.94
N LEU A 16 -11.20 0.55 20.48
CA LEU A 16 -9.95 1.25 20.80
C LEU A 16 -9.13 0.47 21.84
N LEU A 17 -9.77 -0.10 22.85
CA LEU A 17 -9.09 -0.99 23.81
C LEU A 17 -8.53 -2.23 23.11
N LEU A 18 -9.28 -2.87 22.22
CA LEU A 18 -8.91 -4.02 21.38
C LEU A 18 -7.65 -3.76 20.56
N VAL A 19 -7.58 -2.59 19.91
CA VAL A 19 -6.43 -2.14 19.13
C VAL A 19 -5.21 -1.89 20.03
N THR A 20 -5.41 -1.53 21.29
CA THR A 20 -4.32 -1.30 22.25
C THR A 20 -3.83 -2.55 22.97
N THR A 21 -4.66 -3.58 23.18
CA THR A 21 -4.34 -4.73 24.05
C THR A 21 -4.06 -6.04 23.32
N GLY A 22 -4.49 -6.22 22.06
CA GLY A 22 -4.04 -7.33 21.20
C GLY A 22 -4.60 -8.73 21.50
N ASP A 23 -5.69 -8.86 22.27
CA ASP A 23 -6.29 -10.16 22.59
C ASP A 23 -7.54 -10.44 21.75
N THR A 24 -7.41 -11.31 20.74
CA THR A 24 -8.41 -11.56 19.70
C THR A 24 -9.45 -12.63 20.07
N ALA A 25 -9.20 -13.47 21.07
CA ALA A 25 -10.07 -14.59 21.42
C ALA A 25 -11.34 -14.16 22.18
N TYR A 26 -11.24 -13.11 23.01
CA TYR A 26 -12.37 -12.59 23.79
C TYR A 26 -13.35 -11.76 22.94
N ALA A 27 -12.86 -11.16 21.85
CA ALA A 27 -13.64 -10.34 20.93
C ALA A 27 -14.64 -11.14 20.10
N THR A 28 -14.24 -12.33 19.64
CA THR A 28 -15.09 -13.24 18.87
C THR A 28 -16.23 -13.81 19.71
N TRP A 29 -16.01 -14.06 20.99
CA TRP A 29 -17.04 -14.55 21.92
C TRP A 29 -18.15 -13.51 22.21
N LEU A 30 -17.81 -12.22 22.24
CA LEU A 30 -18.77 -11.14 22.52
C LEU A 30 -19.53 -10.66 21.26
N TRP A 31 -18.97 -10.79 20.05
CA TRP A 31 -19.64 -10.42 18.81
C TRP A 31 -20.82 -11.34 18.48
N ILE A 32 -20.72 -12.63 18.84
CA ILE A 32 -21.79 -13.63 18.72
C ILE A 32 -23.04 -13.27 19.57
N GLN A 33 -22.90 -12.38 20.55
CA GLN A 33 -23.97 -12.00 21.49
C GLN A 33 -24.73 -10.71 21.12
N SER A 34 -24.37 -10.00 20.03
CA SER A 34 -25.03 -8.74 19.65
C SER A 34 -25.92 -8.87 18.42
N ASP A 35 -27.21 -8.55 18.59
CA ASP A 35 -28.27 -8.61 17.56
C ASP A 35 -28.00 -7.61 16.40
N PRO A 36 -27.89 -8.05 15.14
CA PRO A 36 -27.51 -7.21 13.99
C PRO A 36 -28.59 -6.25 13.46
N THR A 37 -29.82 -6.27 13.99
CA THR A 37 -30.99 -5.68 13.32
C THR A 37 -31.22 -4.17 13.54
N GLU A 38 -30.40 -3.46 14.32
CA GLU A 38 -30.72 -2.10 14.77
C GLU A 38 -29.87 -0.92 14.22
N VAL A 39 -29.01 -1.11 13.22
CA VAL A 39 -28.21 -0.01 12.64
C VAL A 39 -28.89 0.57 11.39
N GLY A 40 -29.56 1.71 11.53
CA GLY A 40 -30.28 2.38 10.43
C GLY A 40 -29.37 3.09 9.41
N SER A 41 -29.83 3.14 8.16
CA SER A 41 -29.17 3.76 7.00
C SER A 41 -29.38 5.28 6.95
N GLY A 42 -28.29 6.06 6.98
CA GLY A 42 -28.35 7.51 6.80
C GLY A 42 -27.02 8.11 6.38
N PRO A 43 -27.01 9.20 5.58
CA PRO A 43 -25.82 9.70 4.88
C PRO A 43 -24.68 10.19 5.79
N LEU A 44 -24.98 10.56 7.04
CA LEU A 44 -23.95 10.88 8.03
C LEU A 44 -23.21 9.61 8.51
N ALA A 45 -23.89 8.46 8.59
CA ALA A 45 -23.25 7.19 8.95
C ALA A 45 -22.21 6.77 7.90
N ASP A 46 -22.47 7.02 6.62
CA ASP A 46 -21.57 6.69 5.52
C ASP A 46 -20.28 7.54 5.54
N VAL A 47 -20.39 8.82 5.90
CA VAL A 47 -19.23 9.72 6.06
C VAL A 47 -18.37 9.32 7.26
N TRP A 48 -18.99 8.98 8.40
CA TRP A 48 -18.25 8.56 9.60
C TRP A 48 -17.60 7.18 9.44
N LEU A 49 -18.26 6.27 8.72
CA LEU A 49 -17.71 4.98 8.36
C LEU A 49 -16.51 5.12 7.41
N GLY A 50 -16.57 6.03 6.44
CA GLY A 50 -15.44 6.37 5.59
C GLY A 50 -14.20 6.80 6.39
N TRP A 51 -14.35 7.66 7.39
CA TRP A 51 -13.25 8.08 8.27
C TRP A 51 -12.72 6.96 9.18
N ALA A 52 -13.60 6.09 9.67
CA ALA A 52 -13.21 4.93 10.47
C ALA A 52 -12.42 3.91 9.64
N LEU A 53 -12.82 3.67 8.39
CA LEU A 53 -12.13 2.78 7.45
C LEU A 53 -10.78 3.35 7.02
N VAL A 54 -10.68 4.66 6.76
CA VAL A 54 -9.39 5.34 6.55
C VAL A 54 -8.49 5.15 7.78
N SER A 55 -9.02 5.27 8.99
CA SER A 55 -8.26 5.07 10.23
C SER A 55 -7.79 3.63 10.42
N ILE A 56 -8.60 2.64 10.02
CA ILE A 56 -8.25 1.21 10.01
C ILE A 56 -7.18 0.92 8.95
N CYS A 57 -7.25 1.53 7.77
CA CYS A 57 -6.22 1.42 6.73
C CYS A 57 -4.90 2.10 7.12
N LEU A 58 -4.95 3.12 7.98
CA LEU A 58 -3.76 3.77 8.55
C LEU A 58 -3.23 3.04 9.80
N ALA A 59 -3.98 2.13 10.42
CA ALA A 59 -3.55 1.38 11.59
C ALA A 59 -2.31 0.46 11.34
N PRO A 60 -2.14 -0.18 10.16
CA PRO A 60 -0.89 -0.84 9.79
C PRO A 60 0.32 0.11 9.76
N ILE A 61 0.12 1.39 9.42
CA ILE A 61 1.18 2.42 9.47
C ILE A 61 1.56 2.71 10.93
N ALA A 62 0.59 2.73 11.84
CA ALA A 62 0.85 2.83 13.29
C ALA A 62 1.53 1.57 13.87
N PHE A 63 1.22 0.39 13.32
CA PHE A 63 1.82 -0.89 13.73
C PHE A 63 3.29 -1.01 13.28
N THR A 64 3.62 -0.63 12.04
CA THR A 64 5.02 -0.55 11.56
C THR A 64 5.84 0.47 12.35
N LEU A 65 5.23 1.62 12.71
CA LEU A 65 5.82 2.62 13.61
C LEU A 65 6.15 2.05 15.01
N ARG A 66 5.37 1.11 15.54
CA ARG A 66 5.57 0.49 16.87
C ARG A 66 6.65 -0.59 16.85
N PHE A 67 6.76 -1.37 15.76
CA PHE A 67 7.76 -2.43 15.61
C PHE A 67 9.20 -1.89 15.45
N GLU A 68 9.39 -0.75 14.76
CA GLU A 68 10.71 -0.11 14.66
C GLU A 68 11.19 0.47 15.99
N LYS A 69 10.28 0.97 16.83
CA LYS A 69 10.61 1.46 18.18
C LYS A 69 11.18 0.34 19.06
N TRP A 70 10.68 -0.89 18.96
CA TRP A 70 11.18 -2.01 19.76
C TRP A 70 12.58 -2.48 19.35
N ARG A 71 12.96 -2.32 18.06
CA ARG A 71 14.30 -2.69 17.56
C ARG A 71 15.38 -1.66 17.89
N ILE A 72 15.01 -0.39 18.09
CA ILE A 72 15.95 0.71 18.36
C ILE A 72 16.36 0.76 19.85
N PHE A 73 15.53 0.29 20.79
CA PHE A 73 15.86 0.29 22.22
C PHE A 73 16.64 -0.95 22.72
N GLY A 74 16.95 -1.92 21.85
CA GLY A 74 17.67 -3.15 22.20
C GLY A 74 19.17 -3.19 21.89
N GLY A 75 19.74 -2.17 21.25
CA GLY A 75 21.14 -2.18 20.84
C GLY A 75 21.79 -0.80 20.97
N ARG A 76 22.73 -0.66 21.90
CA ARG A 76 23.61 0.52 21.96
C ARG A 76 24.37 0.61 20.64
N SER A 77 24.17 1.69 19.89
CA SER A 77 25.14 2.12 18.88
C SER A 77 25.52 3.56 19.15
N SER A 78 26.76 3.72 19.56
CA SER A 78 27.47 5.00 19.61
C SER A 78 27.68 5.50 18.19
N TRP A 79 27.03 6.60 17.83
CA TRP A 79 27.34 7.33 16.59
C TRP A 79 27.95 8.68 16.96
N SER A 80 29.26 8.79 16.72
CA SER A 80 30.02 10.02 16.83
C SER A 80 29.61 11.00 15.73
N ALA A 81 29.49 12.26 16.14
CA ALA A 81 29.17 13.41 15.31
C ALA A 81 30.21 13.66 14.20
N ALA A 82 29.72 13.90 12.98
CA ALA A 82 30.43 14.67 11.96
C ALA A 82 29.43 15.39 11.03
N HIS A 83 29.18 16.65 11.39
CA HIS A 83 28.96 17.84 10.55
C HIS A 83 28.21 17.74 9.22
N GLY A 84 27.06 18.43 9.20
CA GLY A 84 26.36 18.88 8.00
C GLY A 84 24.90 19.16 8.31
N ARG A 85 24.59 20.35 8.86
CA ARG A 85 23.21 20.80 9.09
C ARG A 85 22.51 21.04 7.75
N ASP A 86 22.01 19.96 7.16
CA ASP A 86 21.09 20.00 6.03
C ASP A 86 19.68 20.17 6.59
N VAL A 87 19.33 21.44 6.83
CA VAL A 87 18.03 21.87 7.37
C VAL A 87 17.07 22.11 6.20
N ALA A 88 16.79 21.07 5.41
CA ALA A 88 15.61 20.96 4.54
C ALA A 88 15.53 19.53 4.01
N GLY A 89 14.93 18.63 4.79
CA GLY A 89 14.59 17.27 4.37
C GLY A 89 13.42 17.24 3.38
N LEU A 90 13.59 17.91 2.23
CA LEU A 90 12.60 17.96 1.16
C LEU A 90 12.50 16.61 0.46
N VAL A 91 11.27 16.16 0.24
CA VAL A 91 10.94 15.07 -0.67
C VAL A 91 11.49 15.43 -2.05
N LYS A 92 12.33 14.58 -2.62
CA LYS A 92 12.92 14.80 -3.95
C LYS A 92 11.98 14.27 -5.02
N PHE A 93 11.70 15.07 -6.04
CA PHE A 93 10.96 14.65 -7.23
C PHE A 93 11.90 14.62 -8.44
N HIS A 94 11.87 13.55 -9.22
CA HIS A 94 12.71 13.34 -10.39
C HIS A 94 11.88 13.10 -11.65
N VAL A 95 12.27 13.71 -12.77
CA VAL A 95 11.68 13.45 -14.08
C VAL A 95 12.70 12.69 -14.93
N GLY A 96 12.36 11.46 -15.29
CA GLY A 96 13.26 10.53 -15.97
C GLY A 96 13.21 9.12 -15.38
N ALA A 97 14.05 8.24 -15.91
CA ALA A 97 14.25 6.92 -15.34
C ALA A 97 14.71 7.02 -13.88
N PRO A 98 14.40 6.04 -13.01
CA PRO A 98 14.98 5.98 -11.68
C PRO A 98 16.50 6.17 -11.76
N PRO A 99 17.10 7.01 -10.90
CA PRO A 99 18.52 7.30 -10.98
C PRO A 99 19.34 6.08 -10.57
N GLU A 100 20.52 5.98 -11.16
CA GLU A 100 21.53 5.04 -10.71
C GLU A 100 22.04 5.43 -9.32
N ASN A 101 22.27 4.40 -8.51
CA ASN A 101 22.74 4.48 -7.14
C ASN A 101 24.17 4.00 -7.03
N THR A 102 25.11 4.94 -7.15
CA THR A 102 26.56 4.68 -7.06
C THR A 102 27.05 4.36 -5.64
N ARG A 103 26.17 4.39 -4.62
CA ARG A 103 26.56 4.16 -3.22
C ARG A 103 26.84 2.70 -2.89
N HIS A 104 26.26 1.78 -3.67
CA HIS A 104 26.44 0.35 -3.44
C HIS A 104 27.57 -0.17 -4.34
N ASN A 105 28.50 -0.92 -3.76
CA ASN A 105 29.43 -1.72 -4.55
C ASN A 105 28.67 -2.91 -5.16
N LEU A 106 28.16 -2.72 -6.39
CA LEU A 106 27.30 -3.68 -7.11
C LEU A 106 28.02 -4.98 -7.47
N GLU A 107 29.35 -5.02 -7.50
CA GLU A 107 30.13 -6.24 -7.77
C GLU A 107 29.89 -7.33 -6.71
N LYS A 108 29.46 -6.92 -5.51
CA LYS A 108 29.11 -7.84 -4.41
C LYS A 108 27.69 -8.39 -4.49
N TYR A 109 26.91 -7.97 -5.50
CA TYR A 109 25.51 -8.34 -5.66
C TYR A 109 25.28 -9.13 -6.94
N ILE A 110 24.23 -9.93 -6.93
CA ILE A 110 23.72 -10.68 -8.07
C ILE A 110 22.60 -9.85 -8.69
N ARG A 111 22.71 -9.54 -9.99
CA ARG A 111 21.64 -8.88 -10.74
C ARG A 111 20.46 -9.84 -10.92
N LEU A 112 19.25 -9.34 -10.70
CA LEU A 112 18.01 -10.06 -10.96
C LEU A 112 17.86 -10.28 -12.47
N LYS A 113 17.36 -11.44 -12.90
CA LYS A 113 17.02 -11.65 -14.32
C LYS A 113 15.67 -10.97 -14.58
N GLU A 114 15.74 -9.75 -15.12
CA GLU A 114 14.59 -8.92 -15.48
C GLU A 114 14.40 -8.92 -17.01
N PRO A 115 13.15 -8.86 -17.50
CA PRO A 115 12.89 -8.76 -18.94
C PRO A 115 13.43 -7.43 -19.49
N SER A 116 13.66 -7.39 -20.80
CA SER A 116 13.95 -6.13 -21.49
C SER A 116 12.80 -5.13 -21.31
N LYS A 117 13.06 -3.82 -21.39
CA LYS A 117 12.02 -2.79 -21.22
C LYS A 117 10.83 -3.00 -22.17
N ASP A 118 11.09 -3.38 -23.43
CA ASP A 118 10.03 -3.61 -24.41
C ASP A 118 9.24 -4.88 -24.14
N GLU A 119 9.90 -5.94 -23.71
CA GLU A 119 9.23 -7.15 -23.26
C GLU A 119 8.37 -6.88 -22.03
N PHE A 120 8.90 -6.13 -21.05
CA PHE A 120 8.15 -5.71 -19.88
C PHE A 120 6.91 -4.92 -20.27
N ARG A 121 7.03 -3.90 -21.14
CA ARG A 121 5.89 -3.12 -21.66
C ARG A 121 4.83 -4.02 -22.30
N ARG A 122 5.22 -5.02 -23.10
CA ARG A 122 4.29 -5.98 -23.72
C ARG A 122 3.58 -6.83 -22.68
N ILE A 123 4.31 -7.40 -21.72
CA ILE A 123 3.73 -8.22 -20.64
C ILE A 123 2.75 -7.37 -19.82
N MET A 124 3.16 -6.16 -19.44
CA MET A 124 2.33 -5.26 -18.63
C MET A 124 1.03 -4.91 -19.33
N LYS A 125 1.04 -4.58 -20.63
CA LYS A 125 -0.17 -4.23 -21.37
C LYS A 125 -1.25 -5.30 -21.25
N TYR A 126 -0.92 -6.56 -21.56
CA TYR A 126 -1.91 -7.64 -21.54
C TYR A 126 -2.33 -8.03 -20.12
N LEU A 127 -1.36 -8.10 -19.20
CA LEU A 127 -1.64 -8.50 -17.83
C LEU A 127 -2.43 -7.42 -17.07
N SER A 128 -2.20 -6.14 -17.35
CA SER A 128 -2.98 -5.02 -16.78
C SER A 128 -4.44 -5.08 -17.23
N VAL A 129 -4.70 -5.33 -18.52
CA VAL A 129 -6.07 -5.53 -19.04
C VAL A 129 -6.72 -6.73 -18.36
N ALA A 130 -6.02 -7.87 -18.31
CA ALA A 130 -6.55 -9.08 -17.67
C ALA A 130 -6.87 -8.85 -16.18
N MET A 131 -5.98 -8.18 -15.44
CA MET A 131 -6.19 -7.89 -14.02
C MET A 131 -7.34 -6.90 -13.79
N THR A 132 -7.48 -5.90 -14.65
CA THR A 132 -8.59 -4.94 -14.60
C THR A 132 -9.93 -5.66 -14.82
N LEU A 133 -10.01 -6.52 -15.84
CA LEU A 133 -11.21 -7.31 -16.13
C LEU A 133 -11.53 -8.30 -15.01
N PHE A 134 -10.50 -8.93 -14.43
CA PHE A 134 -10.66 -9.83 -13.30
C PHE A 134 -11.26 -9.11 -12.09
N PHE A 135 -10.73 -7.94 -11.71
CA PHE A 135 -11.31 -7.17 -10.60
C PHE A 135 -12.69 -6.62 -10.92
N ALA A 136 -12.97 -6.21 -12.15
CA ALA A 136 -14.32 -5.83 -12.56
C ALA A 136 -15.31 -6.99 -12.41
N ALA A 137 -14.90 -8.21 -12.77
CA ALA A 137 -15.70 -9.42 -12.57
C ALA A 137 -15.88 -9.75 -11.07
N LEU A 138 -14.86 -9.56 -10.23
CA LEU A 138 -15.01 -9.72 -8.78
C LEU A 138 -16.02 -8.73 -8.20
N TRP A 139 -15.96 -7.46 -8.60
CA TRP A 139 -16.93 -6.44 -8.19
C TRP A 139 -18.34 -6.79 -8.64
N TRP A 140 -18.51 -7.29 -9.86
CA TRP A 140 -19.79 -7.78 -10.36
C TRP A 140 -20.35 -8.93 -9.51
N VAL A 141 -19.51 -9.88 -9.12
CA VAL A 141 -19.93 -11.02 -8.29
C VAL A 141 -20.34 -10.57 -6.88
N VAL A 142 -19.64 -9.60 -6.31
CA VAL A 142 -19.89 -9.14 -4.93
C VAL A 142 -21.09 -8.18 -4.84
N ASP A 143 -21.23 -7.26 -5.79
CA ASP A 143 -22.34 -6.31 -5.86
C ASP A 143 -22.71 -6.04 -7.33
N PRO A 144 -23.65 -6.78 -7.93
CA PRO A 144 -24.04 -6.60 -9.33
C PRO A 144 -24.58 -5.19 -9.64
N LEU A 145 -25.18 -4.52 -8.64
CA LEU A 145 -25.71 -3.16 -8.81
C LEU A 145 -24.59 -2.13 -8.94
N ILE A 146 -23.36 -2.46 -8.53
CA ILE A 146 -22.22 -1.56 -8.72
C ILE A 146 -21.99 -1.27 -10.19
N PHE A 147 -22.29 -2.19 -11.10
CA PHE A 147 -21.99 -2.01 -12.52
C PHE A 147 -22.91 -1.00 -13.21
N SER A 148 -24.21 -0.98 -12.88
CA SER A 148 -25.09 0.10 -13.34
C SER A 148 -24.59 1.44 -12.81
N ASN A 149 -24.19 1.50 -11.54
CA ASN A 149 -23.66 2.73 -10.95
C ASN A 149 -22.31 3.16 -11.55
N LEU A 150 -21.48 2.20 -11.98
CA LEU A 150 -20.22 2.45 -12.68
C LEU A 150 -20.47 3.03 -14.08
N LEU A 151 -21.45 2.51 -14.82
CA LEU A 151 -21.82 3.04 -16.14
C LEU A 151 -22.40 4.47 -16.04
N ASP A 152 -23.12 4.75 -14.96
CA ASP A 152 -23.66 6.09 -14.67
C ASP A 152 -22.61 7.04 -14.07
N THR A 153 -21.42 6.55 -13.74
CA THR A 153 -20.35 7.38 -13.15
C THR A 153 -19.81 8.35 -14.21
N SER A 154 -19.88 9.65 -13.90
CA SER A 154 -19.38 10.69 -14.79
C SER A 154 -17.89 10.47 -15.16
N PRO A 155 -17.50 10.68 -16.42
CA PRO A 155 -16.09 10.67 -16.83
C PRO A 155 -15.20 11.59 -16.00
N PHE A 156 -15.76 12.69 -15.47
CA PHE A 156 -15.05 13.60 -14.57
C PHE A 156 -14.66 12.92 -13.24
N VAL A 157 -15.52 12.08 -12.67
CA VAL A 157 -15.21 11.31 -11.46
C VAL A 157 -14.10 10.30 -11.74
N VAL A 158 -14.13 9.63 -12.89
CA VAL A 158 -13.07 8.70 -13.30
C VAL A 158 -11.72 9.44 -13.44
N LEU A 159 -11.72 10.63 -14.05
CA LEU A 159 -10.53 11.46 -14.15
C LEU A 159 -9.98 11.85 -12.77
N LEU A 160 -10.85 12.29 -11.85
CA LEU A 160 -10.44 12.60 -10.48
C LEU A 160 -9.84 11.39 -9.77
N VAL A 161 -10.47 10.21 -9.92
CA VAL A 161 -9.92 8.96 -9.38
C VAL A 161 -8.51 8.74 -9.90
N ILE A 162 -8.26 8.83 -11.21
CA ILE A 162 -6.92 8.62 -11.78
C ILE A 162 -5.92 9.64 -11.22
N VAL A 163 -6.28 10.93 -11.18
CA VAL A 163 -5.41 12.01 -10.69
C VAL A 163 -4.98 11.81 -9.24
N PHE A 164 -5.88 11.31 -8.38
CA PHE A 164 -5.57 11.07 -6.97
C PHE A 164 -5.01 9.68 -6.69
N LEU A 165 -5.39 8.67 -7.46
CA LEU A 165 -5.00 7.29 -7.24
C LEU A 165 -3.49 7.10 -7.40
N VAL A 166 -2.91 7.69 -8.44
CA VAL A 166 -1.47 7.61 -8.72
C VAL A 166 -0.62 8.13 -7.55
N PRO A 167 -0.77 9.38 -7.08
CA PRO A 167 0.04 9.86 -5.95
C PRO A 167 -0.25 9.08 -4.66
N ILE A 168 -1.49 8.66 -4.41
CA ILE A 168 -1.81 7.82 -3.24
C ILE A 168 -1.07 6.47 -3.33
N HIS A 169 -1.04 5.84 -4.50
CA HIS A 169 -0.34 4.59 -4.74
C HIS A 169 1.15 4.71 -4.41
N GLU A 170 1.83 5.73 -4.95
CA GLU A 170 3.25 5.95 -4.66
C GLU A 170 3.51 6.29 -3.18
N LEU A 171 2.61 7.04 -2.54
CA LEU A 171 2.72 7.34 -1.11
C LEU A 171 2.57 6.07 -0.26
N LEU A 172 1.77 5.10 -0.68
CA LEU A 172 1.65 3.81 0.02
C LEU A 172 2.94 2.99 -0.08
N HIS A 173 3.63 2.97 -1.22
CA HIS A 173 4.98 2.40 -1.28
C HIS A 173 5.92 3.10 -0.28
N ALA A 174 5.95 4.43 -0.32
CA ALA A 174 6.82 5.23 0.53
C ALA A 174 6.54 5.06 2.03
N ALA A 175 5.28 4.81 2.41
CA ALA A 175 4.87 4.58 3.80
C ALA A 175 5.47 3.30 4.39
N ILE A 176 5.87 2.34 3.55
CA ILE A 176 6.46 1.05 3.98
C ILE A 176 8.00 1.11 4.00
N TYR A 177 8.62 2.08 3.34
CA TYR A 177 10.07 2.27 3.41
C TYR A 177 10.56 2.59 4.83
N PRO A 178 11.83 2.26 5.16
CA PRO A 178 12.41 2.58 6.47
C PRO A 178 12.33 4.06 6.82
N LEU A 179 11.67 4.36 7.93
CA LEU A 179 11.38 5.74 8.34
C LEU A 179 12.62 6.48 8.87
N GLY A 180 13.60 5.76 9.39
CA GLY A 180 14.89 6.34 9.80
C GLY A 180 15.67 6.99 8.65
N ASN A 181 15.35 6.63 7.40
CA ASN A 181 16.12 7.00 6.22
C ASN A 181 15.27 7.68 5.14
N ARG A 182 14.32 8.55 5.52
CA ARG A 182 13.44 9.25 4.54
C ARG A 182 14.19 10.01 3.44
N ARG A 183 15.43 10.44 3.69
CA ARG A 183 16.30 11.10 2.71
C ARG A 183 16.69 10.20 1.53
N GLU A 184 16.46 8.90 1.64
CA GLU A 184 16.72 7.91 0.60
C GLU A 184 15.48 7.59 -0.24
N ILE A 185 14.32 8.17 0.08
CA ILE A 185 13.09 8.04 -0.73
C ILE A 185 13.10 9.12 -1.82
N LEU A 186 12.90 8.69 -3.05
CA LEU A 186 12.77 9.54 -4.24
C LEU A 186 11.42 9.26 -4.89
N PHE A 187 10.66 10.30 -5.19
CA PHE A 187 9.51 10.18 -6.07
C PHE A 187 9.90 10.61 -7.48
N GLY A 188 9.25 10.06 -8.49
CA GLY A 188 9.48 10.52 -9.85
C GLY A 188 8.42 10.10 -10.83
N TYR A 189 8.57 10.63 -12.04
CA TYR A 189 7.81 10.28 -13.21
C TYR A 189 8.76 9.95 -14.34
N TRP A 190 8.56 8.81 -14.98
CA TRP A 190 9.35 8.36 -16.13
C TRP A 190 8.49 8.41 -17.40
N PRO A 191 8.61 9.47 -18.22
CA PRO A 191 7.75 9.68 -19.38
C PRO A 191 7.81 8.55 -20.41
N GLU A 192 9.00 7.98 -20.65
CA GLU A 192 9.21 6.92 -21.64
C GLU A 192 8.49 5.61 -21.29
N MET A 193 8.25 5.37 -20.01
CA MET A 193 7.48 4.21 -19.52
C MET A 193 6.05 4.59 -19.14
N PHE A 194 5.74 5.89 -19.08
CA PHE A 194 4.48 6.45 -18.60
C PHE A 194 4.14 5.99 -17.17
N VAL A 195 5.15 5.96 -16.28
CA VAL A 195 5.06 5.40 -14.93
C VAL A 195 5.50 6.42 -13.90
N PHE A 196 4.73 6.55 -12.83
CA PHE A 196 5.16 7.21 -11.59
C PHE A 196 5.83 6.18 -10.70
N TYR A 197 6.76 6.62 -9.85
CA TYR A 197 7.44 5.70 -8.95
C TYR A 197 7.85 6.37 -7.64
N ALA A 198 7.84 5.59 -6.58
CA ALA A 198 8.60 5.80 -5.37
C ALA A 198 9.78 4.81 -5.36
N SER A 199 11.01 5.32 -5.33
CA SER A 199 12.24 4.53 -5.24
C SER A 199 12.93 4.76 -3.91
N TYR A 200 13.52 3.70 -3.35
CA TYR A 200 14.33 3.76 -2.14
C TYR A 200 15.77 3.40 -2.43
N GLN A 201 16.67 4.32 -2.12
CA GLN A 201 18.11 4.23 -2.43
C GLN A 201 18.90 3.44 -1.38
N GLY A 202 18.25 2.97 -0.31
CA GLY A 202 18.89 2.15 0.73
C GLY A 202 18.82 0.65 0.48
N ARG A 203 19.27 -0.11 1.48
CA ARG A 203 19.17 -1.59 1.51
C ARG A 203 17.83 -2.02 2.10
N LEU A 204 17.13 -2.92 1.43
CA LEU A 204 15.90 -3.54 1.95
C LEU A 204 16.12 -5.03 2.20
N SER A 205 15.58 -5.57 3.29
CA SER A 205 15.43 -7.02 3.38
C SER A 205 14.44 -7.49 2.32
N ARG A 206 14.58 -8.71 1.81
CA ARG A 206 13.65 -9.29 0.81
C ARG A 206 12.19 -9.13 1.23
N ASN A 207 11.85 -9.46 2.47
CA ASN A 207 10.46 -9.40 2.92
C ASN A 207 9.93 -7.97 3.03
N ARG A 208 10.76 -6.99 3.41
CA ARG A 208 10.33 -5.58 3.38
C ARG A 208 10.15 -5.10 1.95
N TRP A 209 11.06 -5.47 1.03
CA TRP A 209 10.91 -5.16 -0.39
C TRP A 209 9.59 -5.72 -0.93
N LEU A 210 9.29 -6.99 -0.66
CA LEU A 210 8.02 -7.62 -1.08
C LEU A 210 6.80 -6.89 -0.52
N LEU A 211 6.85 -6.50 0.77
CA LEU A 211 5.78 -5.75 1.40
C LEU A 211 5.58 -4.39 0.72
N VAL A 212 6.66 -3.63 0.46
CA VAL A 212 6.58 -2.33 -0.24
C VAL A 212 5.77 -2.48 -1.52
N TYR A 213 6.14 -3.44 -2.36
CA TYR A 213 5.55 -3.59 -3.69
C TYR A 213 4.12 -4.15 -3.67
N VAL A 214 3.80 -5.07 -2.77
CA VAL A 214 2.43 -5.64 -2.71
C VAL A 214 1.42 -4.70 -2.02
N PHE A 215 1.90 -3.75 -1.21
CA PHE A 215 1.06 -2.99 -0.29
C PHE A 215 0.00 -2.12 -0.98
N PRO A 216 0.30 -1.32 -2.02
CA PRO A 216 -0.74 -0.52 -2.68
C PRO A 216 -1.83 -1.38 -3.32
N PHE A 217 -1.47 -2.50 -3.94
CA PHE A 217 -2.44 -3.45 -4.49
C PHE A 217 -3.40 -3.99 -3.42
N VAL A 218 -2.87 -4.40 -2.26
CA VAL A 218 -3.71 -4.89 -1.17
C VAL A 218 -4.65 -3.79 -0.65
N VAL A 219 -4.11 -2.60 -0.37
CA VAL A 219 -4.85 -1.50 0.26
C VAL A 219 -5.86 -0.87 -0.69
N LEU A 220 -5.50 -0.63 -1.95
CA LEU A 220 -6.34 0.10 -2.88
C LEU A 220 -7.24 -0.80 -3.71
N SER A 221 -6.91 -2.09 -3.88
CA SER A 221 -7.76 -3.02 -4.64
C SER A 221 -8.53 -4.01 -3.76
N PHE A 222 -7.84 -4.75 -2.90
CA PHE A 222 -8.48 -5.80 -2.09
C PHE A 222 -9.31 -5.26 -0.92
N VAL A 223 -8.81 -4.28 -0.17
CA VAL A 223 -9.54 -3.74 0.99
C VAL A 223 -10.91 -3.17 0.60
N PRO A 224 -11.07 -2.38 -0.48
CA PRO A 224 -12.38 -1.99 -0.99
C PRO A 224 -13.35 -3.13 -1.27
N LEU A 225 -12.86 -4.23 -1.88
CA LEU A 225 -13.67 -5.42 -2.14
C LEU A 225 -14.13 -6.10 -0.84
N LEU A 226 -13.32 -6.06 0.21
CA LEU A 226 -13.72 -6.59 1.52
C LEU A 226 -14.71 -5.67 2.23
N ILE A 227 -14.57 -4.35 2.08
CA ILE A 227 -15.45 -3.36 2.71
C ILE A 227 -16.89 -3.51 2.20
N VAL A 228 -17.07 -3.72 0.88
CA VAL A 228 -18.43 -3.83 0.30
C VAL A 228 -19.22 -5.04 0.82
N LEU A 229 -18.54 -6.07 1.35
CA LEU A 229 -19.20 -7.22 1.98
C LEU A 229 -19.98 -6.86 3.26
N PHE A 230 -19.66 -5.71 3.86
CA PHE A 230 -20.26 -5.29 5.13
C PHE A 230 -21.03 -3.97 5.01
N PHE A 231 -20.77 -3.18 3.96
CA PHE A 231 -21.26 -1.82 3.82
C PHE A 231 -21.57 -1.47 2.37
N SER A 232 -22.56 -0.61 2.14
CA SER A 232 -22.73 0.03 0.84
C SER A 232 -21.54 0.96 0.58
N VAL A 233 -20.94 0.85 -0.60
CA VAL A 233 -19.79 1.68 -0.99
C VAL A 233 -20.16 2.59 -2.15
N PRO A 234 -19.57 3.80 -2.21
CA PRO A 234 -19.79 4.68 -3.35
C PRO A 234 -19.10 4.13 -4.61
N PRO A 235 -19.64 4.38 -5.83
CA PRO A 235 -19.11 3.80 -7.07
C PRO A 235 -17.64 4.13 -7.34
N TRP A 236 -17.18 5.32 -6.95
CA TRP A 236 -15.79 5.72 -7.14
C TRP A 236 -14.79 4.82 -6.40
N LEU A 237 -15.21 4.14 -5.32
CA LEU A 237 -14.36 3.22 -4.58
C LEU A 237 -14.12 1.94 -5.39
N ALA A 238 -15.15 1.44 -6.06
CA ALA A 238 -15.04 0.32 -7.00
C ALA A 238 -14.17 0.71 -8.21
N VAL A 239 -14.38 1.89 -8.81
CA VAL A 239 -13.52 2.42 -9.88
C VAL A 239 -12.06 2.45 -9.45
N SER A 240 -11.78 2.98 -8.25
CA SER A 240 -10.42 3.07 -7.70
C SER A 240 -9.78 1.69 -7.54
N SER A 241 -10.53 0.73 -7.00
CA SER A 241 -10.07 -0.65 -6.82
C SER A 241 -9.72 -1.35 -8.13
N ILE A 242 -10.60 -1.22 -9.14
CA ILE A 242 -10.43 -1.82 -10.47
C ILE A 242 -9.24 -1.20 -11.21
N ILE A 243 -9.16 0.13 -11.26
CA ILE A 243 -8.04 0.83 -11.94
C ILE A 243 -6.71 0.52 -11.25
N ASN A 244 -6.67 0.54 -9.92
CA ASN A 244 -5.46 0.23 -9.17
C ASN A 244 -5.00 -1.22 -9.41
N ALA A 245 -5.93 -2.16 -9.54
CA ALA A 245 -5.59 -3.56 -9.77
C ALA A 245 -4.83 -3.73 -11.09
N GLY A 246 -5.32 -3.06 -12.15
CA GLY A 246 -4.61 -2.99 -13.43
C GLY A 246 -3.26 -2.29 -13.32
N ALA A 247 -3.20 -1.14 -12.65
CA ALA A 247 -1.98 -0.34 -12.51
C ALA A 247 -0.88 -1.04 -11.69
N SER A 248 -1.24 -1.83 -10.68
CA SER A 248 -0.29 -2.52 -9.78
C SER A 248 0.37 -3.76 -10.40
N VAL A 249 0.06 -4.10 -11.65
CA VAL A 249 0.59 -5.31 -12.29
C VAL A 249 2.12 -5.28 -12.41
N GLY A 250 2.71 -4.10 -12.61
CA GLY A 250 4.17 -3.92 -12.56
C GLY A 250 4.77 -4.40 -11.24
N ASP A 251 4.15 -4.02 -10.13
CA ASP A 251 4.60 -4.40 -8.80
C ASP A 251 4.43 -5.88 -8.53
N LEU A 252 3.31 -6.46 -8.96
CA LEU A 252 3.03 -7.89 -8.80
C LEU A 252 4.00 -8.75 -9.61
N VAL A 253 4.38 -8.32 -10.81
CA VAL A 253 5.42 -9.00 -11.59
C VAL A 253 6.78 -8.88 -10.91
N ALA A 254 7.13 -7.71 -10.38
CA ALA A 254 8.37 -7.51 -9.64
C ALA A 254 8.42 -8.39 -8.37
N VAL A 255 7.32 -8.47 -7.62
CA VAL A 255 7.11 -9.41 -6.49
C VAL A 255 7.32 -10.86 -6.94
N ALA A 256 6.70 -11.28 -8.04
CA ALA A 256 6.84 -12.65 -8.55
C ALA A 256 8.30 -12.98 -8.92
N MET A 257 9.03 -12.04 -9.52
CA MET A 257 10.45 -12.22 -9.85
C MET A 257 11.31 -12.39 -8.59
N ILE A 258 11.11 -11.54 -7.57
CA ILE A 258 11.82 -11.65 -6.30
C ILE A 258 11.50 -12.95 -5.56
N LEU A 259 10.22 -13.36 -5.55
CA LEU A 259 9.80 -14.61 -4.92
C LEU A 259 10.47 -15.82 -5.55
N ARG A 260 10.65 -15.81 -6.89
CA ARG A 260 11.24 -16.92 -7.66
C ARG A 260 12.76 -16.97 -7.62
N GLN A 261 13.43 -15.82 -7.59
CA GLN A 261 14.88 -15.75 -7.83
C GLN A 261 15.70 -15.45 -6.57
N VAL A 262 15.10 -14.81 -5.55
CA VAL A 262 15.85 -14.28 -4.41
C VAL A 262 15.59 -15.11 -3.14
N PRO A 263 16.63 -15.65 -2.48
CA PRO A 263 16.51 -16.36 -1.21
C PRO A 263 15.94 -15.50 -0.08
N SER A 264 15.24 -16.12 0.88
CA SER A 264 14.56 -15.45 2.00
C SER A 264 15.47 -14.51 2.82
N GLN A 265 16.70 -14.93 3.09
CA GLN A 265 17.72 -14.17 3.84
C GLN A 265 18.61 -13.35 2.90
N SER A 266 18.02 -12.42 2.15
CA SER A 266 18.75 -11.55 1.22
C SER A 266 18.43 -10.08 1.43
N VAL A 267 19.42 -9.23 1.14
CA VAL A 267 19.23 -7.80 0.92
C VAL A 267 19.00 -7.56 -0.56
N ILE A 268 18.09 -6.63 -0.86
CA ILE A 268 17.82 -6.11 -2.19
C ILE A 268 18.19 -4.62 -2.21
N VAL A 269 18.79 -4.19 -3.32
CA VAL A 269 19.05 -2.78 -3.65
C VAL A 269 18.57 -2.52 -5.07
N GLN A 270 18.13 -1.29 -5.32
CA GLN A 270 17.79 -0.81 -6.66
C GLN A 270 18.89 0.10 -7.18
N ASN A 271 19.19 -0.04 -8.47
CA ASN A 271 20.11 0.81 -9.20
C ASN A 271 19.54 1.12 -10.58
N GLY A 272 18.88 2.27 -10.69
CA GLY A 272 18.12 2.61 -11.89
C GLY A 272 16.99 1.63 -12.18
N TRP A 273 16.96 1.08 -13.40
CA TRP A 273 16.00 0.05 -13.80
C TRP A 273 16.27 -1.31 -13.15
N ASP A 274 17.52 -1.56 -12.75
CA ASP A 274 17.98 -2.89 -12.41
C ASP A 274 17.86 -3.17 -10.91
N THR A 275 17.43 -4.39 -10.60
CA THR A 275 17.35 -4.90 -9.23
C THR A 275 18.52 -5.82 -8.93
N PHE A 276 19.15 -5.64 -7.77
CA PHE A 276 20.30 -6.43 -7.32
C PHE A 276 20.04 -7.02 -5.94
N TRP A 277 20.59 -8.21 -5.67
CA TRP A 277 20.44 -8.87 -4.37
C TRP A 277 21.72 -9.57 -3.90
N GLN A 278 21.85 -9.71 -2.59
CA GLN A 278 22.97 -10.40 -1.93
C GLN A 278 22.43 -11.17 -0.73
N ARG A 279 22.90 -12.41 -0.51
CA ARG A 279 22.57 -13.14 0.72
C ARG A 279 23.15 -12.42 1.93
N MET A 280 22.37 -12.32 3.00
CA MET A 280 22.90 -11.97 4.31
C MET A 280 23.68 -13.17 4.82
N THR A 281 24.98 -13.01 5.01
CA THR A 281 25.85 -13.96 5.70
C THR A 281 25.70 -13.82 7.20
#